data_AF-A0A4U1IFK9-F1
#
_entry.id   AF-A0A4U1IFK9-F1
#
_cell.length_a   1.000
_cell.length_b   1.000
_cell.length_c   1.000
_cell.angle_alpha   90.00
_cell.angle_beta   90.00
_cell.angle_gamma   90.00
#
_symmetry.space_group_name_H-M   'P 1'
#
loop_
_entity.id
_entity.type
_entity.pdbx_description
1 polymer ?
#
loop_
_entity_poly.entity_id
_entity_poly.type
_entity_poly.pdbx_seq_one_letter_code
_entity_poly.pdbx_strand_id
1 'polypeptide(L)' 'MPELPDDLREDAYRAEAVARFSVHADGSTEVELLKATQNPRLNQVLLQALHRWRFFPAMRDGRPVDSHLDVRVHFNVS' A
#
# COMPACT_ATOMS: atom_id res chain seq x y z
N MET A 1 -6.77 6.84 -2.31
CA MET A 1 -6.66 6.64 -0.84
C MET A 1 -7.70 5.60 -0.45
N PRO A 2 -7.42 4.63 0.44
CA PRO A 2 -8.42 3.63 0.85
C PRO A 2 -9.65 4.30 1.48
N GLU A 3 -10.84 3.85 1.11
CA GLU A 3 -12.08 4.22 1.81
C GLU A 3 -12.21 3.41 3.10
N LEU A 4 -12.56 4.07 4.21
CA LEU A 4 -12.62 3.48 5.55
C LEU A 4 -14.08 3.34 6.03
N PRO A 5 -14.45 2.18 6.58
CA PRO A 5 -15.69 2.03 7.35
C PRO A 5 -15.77 2.99 8.54
N ASP A 6 -16.97 3.46 8.88
CA ASP A 6 -17.19 4.44 9.96
C ASP A 6 -16.68 3.96 11.33
N ASP A 7 -16.76 2.66 11.62
CA ASP A 7 -16.31 2.05 12.88
C ASP A 7 -14.78 2.02 13.05
N LEU A 8 -14.03 2.25 11.98
CA LEU A 8 -12.56 2.24 12.01
C LEU A 8 -11.95 3.65 12.00
N ARG A 9 -12.79 4.69 12.00
CA ARG A 9 -12.39 6.10 11.88
C ARG A 9 -11.55 6.61 13.04
N GLU A 10 -11.95 6.35 14.29
CA GLU A 10 -11.20 6.82 15.47
C GLU A 10 -9.80 6.21 15.55
N ASP A 11 -9.68 4.93 15.19
CA ASP A 11 -8.42 4.17 15.23
C ASP A 11 -7.49 4.56 14.07
N ALA A 12 -8.08 4.85 12.90
CA ALA A 12 -7.38 5.37 11.72
C ALA A 12 -6.76 6.76 11.96
N TYR A 13 -7.36 7.62 12.79
CA TYR A 13 -6.93 9.00 12.98
C TYR A 13 -5.47 9.15 13.48
N ARG A 14 -4.93 8.12 14.15
CA ARG A 14 -3.53 8.08 14.63
C ARG A 14 -2.70 6.97 13.98
N ALA A 15 -3.27 6.22 13.04
CA ALA A 15 -2.60 5.10 12.43
C ALA A 15 -1.65 5.57 11.31
N GLU A 16 -0.42 5.06 11.32
CA GLU A 16 0.53 5.20 10.22
C GLU A 16 0.92 3.79 9.78
N ALA A 17 0.80 3.51 8.49
CA ALA A 17 1.29 2.28 7.89
C ALA A 17 2.30 2.59 6.79
N VAL A 18 3.29 1.70 6.65
CA VAL A 18 4.24 1.72 5.53
C VAL A 18 4.07 0.43 4.76
N ALA A 19 3.75 0.57 3.47
CA ALA A 19 3.63 -0.54 2.55
C ALA A 19 4.80 -0.53 1.57
N ARG A 20 5.39 -1.69 1.32
CA ARG A 20 6.35 -1.90 0.24
C ARG A 20 5.65 -2.54 -0.92
N PHE A 21 5.80 -1.92 -2.09
CA PHE A 21 5.42 -2.50 -3.36
C PHE A 21 6.65 -3.06 -4.04
N SER A 22 6.59 -4.32 -4.44
CA SER A 22 7.56 -4.93 -5.34
C SER A 22 6.95 -4.92 -6.73
N VAL A 23 7.53 -4.16 -7.65
CA VAL A 23 7.08 -4.08 -9.04
C VAL A 23 8.08 -4.83 -9.89
N HIS A 24 7.64 -5.95 -10.45
CA HIS A 24 8.47 -6.83 -11.27
C HIS A 24 8.53 -6.36 -12.71
N ALA A 25 9.57 -6.77 -13.42
CA ALA A 25 9.78 -6.41 -14.82
C ALA A 25 8.66 -6.90 -15.77
N ASP A 26 7.92 -7.94 -15.38
CA ASP A 26 6.76 -8.47 -16.10
C ASP A 26 5.46 -7.65 -15.86
N GLY A 27 5.51 -6.65 -14.99
CA GLY A 27 4.38 -5.81 -14.60
C GLY A 27 3.52 -6.40 -13.48
N SER A 28 3.89 -7.55 -12.90
CA SER A 28 3.29 -8.03 -11.67
C SER A 28 3.72 -7.18 -10.48
N THR A 29 2.84 -7.07 -9.49
CA THR A 29 3.05 -6.24 -8.31
C THR A 29 2.65 -6.97 -7.06
N GLU A 30 3.54 -6.99 -6.08
CA GLU A 30 3.29 -7.52 -4.75
C GLU A 30 3.27 -6.36 -3.75
N VAL A 31 2.50 -6.52 -2.66
CA VAL A 31 2.42 -5.53 -1.60
C VAL A 31 2.52 -6.19 -0.24
N GLU A 32 3.38 -5.65 0.61
CA GLU A 32 3.54 -6.06 2.00
C GLU A 32 3.53 -4.85 2.94
N LEU A 33 3.14 -5.05 4.20
CA LEU A 33 3.22 -4.00 5.21
C LEU A 33 4.56 -4.10 5.96
N LEU A 34 5.49 -3.19 5.66
CA LEU A 34 6.72 -3.03 6.43
C LEU A 34 6.45 -2.54 7.86
N LYS A 35 5.44 -1.68 7.99
CA LYS A 35 4.92 -1.20 9.28
C LYS A 35 3.41 -1.31 9.25
N ALA A 36 2.89 -2.30 9.98
CA ALA A 36 1.46 -2.49 10.17
C ALA A 36 0.91 -1.53 11.24
N THR A 37 -0.37 -1.23 11.17
CA THR A 37 -1.09 -0.54 12.26
C THR A 37 -1.35 -1.52 13.41
N GLN A 38 -1.71 -1.00 14.58
CA GLN A 38 -2.08 -1.82 15.75
C GLN A 38 -3.40 -2.59 15.55
N ASN A 39 -4.16 -2.29 14.50
CA ASN A 39 -5.47 -2.86 14.23
C ASN A 39 -5.42 -3.79 13.00
N PRO A 40 -5.53 -5.11 13.20
CA PRO A 40 -5.50 -6.08 12.11
C PRO A 40 -6.56 -5.83 11.03
N ARG A 41 -7.73 -5.30 11.40
CA ARG A 41 -8.83 -5.02 10.47
C ARG A 41 -8.52 -3.82 9.58
N LEU A 42 -7.91 -2.77 10.14
CA LEU A 42 -7.37 -1.66 9.34
C LEU A 42 -6.30 -2.13 8.35
N ASN A 43 -5.40 -3.03 8.79
CA ASN A 43 -4.37 -3.60 7.93
C ASN A 43 -4.97 -4.39 6.75
N GLN A 44 -6.03 -5.16 6.99
CA GLN A 44 -6.73 -5.90 5.93
C GLN A 44 -7.38 -4.97 4.91
N VAL A 45 -8.11 -3.94 5.35
CA VAL A 45 -8.73 -2.95 4.46
C VAL A 45 -7.66 -2.22 3.64
N LEU A 46 -6.55 -1.85 4.28
CA LEU A 46 -5.42 -1.21 3.64
C LEU A 46 -4.84 -2.10 2.53
N LEU A 47 -4.50 -3.36 2.84
CA LEU A 47 -3.96 -4.31 1.86
C LEU A 47 -4.93 -4.52 0.69
N GLN A 48 -6.23 -4.68 0.95
CA GLN A 48 -7.25 -4.84 -0.09
C GLN A 48 -7.33 -3.63 -1.03
N ALA A 49 -7.19 -2.41 -0.50
CA ALA A 49 -7.18 -1.20 -1.29
C ALA A 49 -5.89 -1.03 -2.09
N LEU A 50 -4.73 -1.31 -1.48
CA LEU A 50 -3.42 -1.20 -2.11
C LEU A 50 -3.22 -2.25 -3.21
N HIS A 51 -3.78 -3.45 -3.06
CA HIS A 51 -3.70 -4.51 -4.07
C HIS A 51 -4.38 -4.15 -5.40
N ARG A 52 -5.26 -3.13 -5.41
CA ARG A 52 -5.91 -2.64 -6.63
C ARG A 52 -5.05 -1.66 -7.41
N TRP A 53 -3.93 -1.20 -6.84
CA TRP A 53 -3.05 -0.23 -7.49
C TRP A 53 -2.22 -0.95 -8.55
N ARG A 54 -2.09 -0.31 -9.70
CA ARG A 54 -1.27 -0.79 -10.81
C ARG A 54 -0.10 0.14 -11.01
N PHE A 55 1.07 -0.43 -11.19
CA PHE A 55 2.31 0.28 -11.43
C PHE A 55 2.89 -0.15 -12.78
N PHE A 56 3.59 0.77 -13.43
CA PHE A 56 4.47 0.41 -14.54
C PHE A 56 5.83 0.00 -13.95
N PRO A 57 6.49 -1.03 -14.50
CA PRO A 57 7.83 -1.41 -14.07
C PRO A 57 8.80 -0.24 -14.24
N ALA A 58 9.79 -0.19 -13.37
CA ALA A 58 10.90 0.73 -13.56
C ALA A 58 11.63 0.38 -14.85
N MET A 59 12.08 1.40 -15.59
CA MET A 59 12.82 1.22 -16.82
C MET A 59 14.29 1.58 -16.59
N ARG A 60 15.21 0.68 -16.95
CA ARG A 60 16.66 0.91 -16.97
C ARG A 60 17.18 0.59 -18.36
N ASP A 61 17.79 1.57 -19.02
CA ASP A 61 18.31 1.44 -20.40
C ASP A 61 17.26 0.90 -21.39
N GLY A 62 16.02 1.35 -21.25
CA GLY A 62 14.90 0.92 -22.11
C GLY A 62 14.37 -0.49 -21.82
N ARG A 63 14.83 -1.16 -20.76
CA ARG A 63 14.36 -2.48 -20.34
C ARG A 63 13.63 -2.40 -19.00
N PRO A 64 12.51 -3.12 -18.83
CA PRO A 64 11.85 -3.19 -17.53
C PRO A 64 12.73 -3.94 -16.53
N VAL A 65 12.78 -3.48 -15.30
CA VAL A 65 13.56 -4.06 -14.20
C VAL A 65 12.73 -4.12 -12.92
N ASP A 66 13.05 -5.10 -12.08
CA ASP A 66 12.49 -5.20 -10.73
C ASP A 66 12.83 -3.96 -9.90
N SER A 67 11.84 -3.48 -9.15
CA SER A 67 11.97 -2.30 -8.31
C SER A 67 11.11 -2.41 -7.07
N HIS A 68 11.50 -1.68 -6.03
CA HIS A 68 10.75 -1.60 -4.78
C HIS A 68 10.39 -0.14 -4.50
N LEU A 69 9.16 0.09 -4.04
CA LEU A 69 8.66 1.40 -3.64
C LEU A 69 8.04 1.31 -2.25
N ASP A 70 8.54 2.14 -1.33
CA ASP A 70 7.96 2.26 0.01
C ASP A 70 6.98 3.44 0.02
N VAL A 71 5.70 3.14 0.23
CA VAL A 71 4.62 4.11 0.31
C VAL A 71 4.17 4.24 1.76
N ARG A 72 4.26 5.46 2.28
CA ARG A 72 3.65 5.80 3.57
C ARG A 72 2.18 6.12 3.34
N VAL A 73 1.32 5.38 4.02
CA VAL A 73 -0.13 5.57 3.92
C VAL A 73 -0.63 6.29 5.16
N HIS A 74 -1.23 7.45 4.93
CA HIS A 74 -1.98 8.20 5.93
C HIS A 74 -3.46 7.88 5.75
N PHE A 75 -4.14 7.55 6.85
CA PHE A 75 -5.59 7.41 6.83
C PHE A 75 -6.21 8.79 7.02
N ASN A 76 -7.03 9.22 6.07
CA ASN A 76 -7.81 10.45 6.22
C ASN A 76 -9.25 10.09 6.59
N VAL A 77 -9.75 10.74 7.62
CA VAL A 77 -11.09 10.52 8.15
C VAL A 77 -11.86 11.80 7.88
N SER A 78 -12.71 11.79 6.84
CA SER A 78 -13.54 12.94 6.44
C SER A 78 -14.87 12.97 7.16
#